data_AF-A0A9E4GFA4-F1
#
_entry.id   AF-A0A9E4GFA4-F1
#
_cell.length_a   1.000
_cell.length_b   1.000
_cell.length_c   1.000
_cell.angle_alpha   90.00
_cell.angle_beta   90.00
_cell.angle_gamma   90.00
#
_symmetry.space_group_name_H-M   'P 1'
#
loop_
_entity.id
_entity.type
_entity.pdbx_description
1 polymer ?
#
loop_
_entity_poly.entity_id
_entity_poly.type
_entity_poly.pdbx_seq_one_letter_code
_entity_poly.pdbx_strand_id
1 'polypeptide(L)' 'MFTAPSRYFNQEHEIFREQVRNFVDKEIEPYIDQWEEERLFPKSVYRRMGELGFLGGRYLDGLGLL' A
#
# COMPACT_ATOMS: atom_id res chain seq x y z
N MET A 1 -6.11 -16.93 6.24
CA MET A 1 -4.88 -17.70 6.48
C MET A 1 -3.95 -16.81 7.30
N PHE A 2 -3.72 -17.11 8.58
CA PHE A 2 -2.74 -16.38 9.40
C PHE A 2 -1.39 -17.09 9.29
N THR A 3 -0.45 -16.48 8.58
CA THR A 3 0.94 -16.95 8.53
C THR A 3 1.61 -16.68 9.86
N ALA A 4 2.39 -17.64 10.38
CA ALA A 4 3.18 -17.46 11.59
C ALA A 4 4.09 -16.21 11.48
N PRO A 5 4.36 -15.49 12.59
CA PRO A 5 5.20 -14.30 12.58
C PRO A 5 6.57 -14.63 12.00
N SER A 6 6.97 -13.89 10.96
CA SER A 6 8.27 -14.10 10.33
C SER A 6 9.35 -13.43 11.15
N ARG A 7 10.47 -14.14 11.35
CA ARG A 7 11.68 -13.64 12.03
C ARG A 7 12.32 -12.41 11.38
N TYR A 8 11.88 -12.06 10.17
CA TYR A 8 12.37 -10.91 9.40
C TYR A 8 11.48 -9.67 9.52
N PHE A 9 10.26 -9.81 10.05
CA PHE A 9 9.34 -8.70 10.24
C PHE A 9 9.28 -8.29 11.71
N ASN A 10 9.06 -6.99 11.93
CA ASN A 10 8.99 -6.38 13.25
C ASN A 10 7.65 -5.62 13.35
N GLN A 11 7.40 -4.97 14.48
CA GLN A 11 6.13 -4.27 14.70
C GLN A 11 5.86 -3.16 13.68
N GLU A 12 6.88 -2.45 13.22
CA GLU A 12 6.71 -1.40 12.20
C GLU A 12 6.29 -1.96 10.84
N HIS A 13 6.80 -3.16 10.50
CA HIS A 13 6.37 -3.87 9.31
C HIS A 13 4.90 -4.31 9.42
N GLU A 14 4.45 -4.78 10.57
CA GLU A 14 3.05 -5.17 10.76
C GLU A 14 2.11 -3.96 10.64
N ILE A 15 2.46 -2.82 11.27
CA ILE A 15 1.71 -1.57 11.12
C ILE A 15 1.63 -1.15 9.65
N PHE A 16 2.76 -1.22 8.93
CA PHE A 16 2.77 -0.90 7.50
C PHE A 16 1.87 -1.83 6.68
N ARG A 17 1.90 -3.15 6.96
CA ARG A 17 1.04 -4.13 6.27
C ARG A 17 -0.43 -3.88 6.53
N GLU A 18 -0.81 -3.51 7.75
CA GLU A 18 -2.17 -3.14 8.08
C GLU A 18 -2.62 -1.89 7.32
N GLN A 19 -1.76 -0.87 7.20
CA GLN A 19 -2.05 0.32 6.40
C GLN A 19 -2.26 -0.03 4.92
N VAL A 20 -1.39 -0.84 4.33
CA VAL A 20 -1.52 -1.29 2.93
C VAL A 20 -2.79 -2.12 2.75
N ARG A 21 -3.10 -3.04 3.67
CA ARG A 21 -4.33 -3.84 3.61
C ARG A 21 -5.58 -2.95 3.62
N ASN A 22 -5.65 -2.02 4.57
CA ASN A 22 -6.76 -1.08 4.66
C ASN A 22 -6.94 -0.24 3.39
N PHE A 23 -5.83 0.15 2.75
CA PHE A 23 -5.87 0.86 1.46
C PHE A 23 -6.40 -0.03 0.34
N VAL A 24 -5.94 -1.28 0.25
CA VAL A 24 -6.46 -2.24 -0.73
C VAL A 24 -7.96 -2.46 -0.54
N ASP A 25 -8.38 -2.81 0.67
CA ASP A 25 -9.78 -3.16 0.97
C ASP A 25 -10.74 -1.98 0.70
N LYS A 26 -10.29 -0.74 0.90
CA LYS A 26 -11.15 0.46 0.79
C LYS A 26 -11.06 1.18 -0.54
N GLU A 27 -9.88 1.23 -1.15
CA GLU A 27 -9.60 2.09 -2.31
C GLU A 27 -9.28 1.29 -3.59
N ILE A 28 -9.07 -0.03 -3.51
CA ILE A 28 -8.78 -0.90 -4.67
C ILE A 28 -9.88 -1.94 -4.86
N GLU A 29 -10.13 -2.80 -3.86
CA GLU A 29 -11.02 -3.96 -3.95
C GLU A 29 -12.40 -3.64 -4.53
N PRO A 30 -13.08 -2.53 -4.17
CA PRO A 30 -14.41 -2.21 -4.71
C PRO A 30 -14.46 -1.95 -6.22
N TYR A 31 -13.30 -1.76 -6.87
CA TYR A 31 -13.22 -1.30 -8.26
C TYR A 31 -12.52 -2.29 -9.20
N ILE A 32 -12.03 -3.43 -8.68
CA ILE A 32 -11.24 -4.41 -9.46
C ILE A 32 -12.01 -4.87 -10.70
N ASP A 33 -13.26 -5.30 -10.54
CA ASP A 33 -14.07 -5.85 -11.65
C ASP A 33 -14.22 -4.85 -12.81
N GLN A 34 -14.45 -3.57 -12.47
CA GLN A 34 -14.57 -2.50 -13.47
C GLN A 34 -13.24 -2.30 -14.22
N TRP A 35 -12.12 -2.25 -13.51
CA TRP A 35 -10.81 -2.03 -14.10
C TRP A 35 -10.34 -3.20 -14.96
N GLU A 36 -10.73 -4.42 -14.59
CA GLU A 36 -10.51 -5.62 -15.39
C GLU A 36 -11.30 -5.57 -16.71
N GLU A 37 -12.59 -5.19 -16.65
CA GLU A 37 -13.43 -5.03 -17.84
C GLU A 37 -12.87 -3.95 -18.79
N GLU A 38 -12.44 -2.82 -18.23
CA GLU A 38 -11.82 -1.71 -18.97
C GLU A 38 -10.39 -2.01 -19.44
N ARG A 39 -9.79 -3.11 -18.97
CA ARG A 39 -8.39 -3.49 -19.20
C ARG A 39 -7.40 -2.39 -18.86
N LEU A 40 -7.67 -1.64 -17.80
CA LEU A 40 -6.90 -0.47 -17.42
C LEU A 40 -6.75 -0.38 -15.92
N PHE A 41 -5.54 -0.06 -15.46
CA PHE A 41 -5.28 0.25 -14.05
C PHE A 41 -5.17 1.77 -13.87
N PRO A 42 -5.97 2.40 -12.99
CA PRO A 42 -6.01 3.86 -12.91
C PRO A 42 -4.70 4.47 -12.38
N LYS A 43 -4.21 5.49 -13.07
CA LYS A 43 -3.01 6.24 -12.63
C LYS A 43 -3.21 6.95 -11.29
N SER A 44 -4.45 7.26 -10.92
CA SER A 44 -4.80 7.84 -9.62
C SER A 44 -4.38 6.96 -8.46
N VAL A 45 -4.43 5.63 -8.62
CA VAL A 45 -4.02 4.69 -7.56
C VAL A 45 -2.53 4.86 -7.25
N TYR A 46 -1.66 4.99 -8.26
CA TYR A 46 -0.24 5.25 -8.03
C TYR A 46 0.02 6.60 -7.35
N ARG A 47 -0.70 7.65 -7.74
CA ARG A 47 -0.59 8.97 -7.08
C ARG A 47 -0.95 8.83 -5.60
N ARG A 48 -2.06 8.16 -5.31
CA ARG A 48 -2.55 7.92 -3.96
C ARG A 48 -1.58 7.10 -3.11
N MET A 49 -0.98 6.06 -3.68
CA MET A 49 0.09 5.30 -3.03
C MET A 49 1.32 6.17 -2.69
N GLY A 50 1.65 7.14 -3.54
CA GLY A 50 2.71 8.11 -3.28
C GLY A 50 2.39 9.04 -2.11
N GLU A 51 1.17 9.58 -2.07
CA GLU A 51 0.67 10.42 -0.96
C GLU A 51 0.68 9.67 0.39
N LEU A 52 0.37 8.37 0.36
CA LEU A 52 0.40 7.50 1.54
C LEU A 52 1.82 7.02 1.90
N GLY A 53 2.83 7.38 1.12
CA GLY A 53 4.23 7.00 1.35
C GLY A 53 4.55 5.54 1.03
N PHE A 54 3.66 4.80 0.35
CA PHE A 54 3.82 3.38 0.03
C PHE A 54 4.84 3.11 -1.07
N LEU A 55 5.21 4.13 -1.85
CA LEU A 55 6.18 4.04 -2.94
C LEU A 55 7.62 4.39 -2.52
N GLY A 56 7.99 4.12 -1.25
CA GLY A 56 9.32 4.39 -0.72
C GLY A 56 9.45 5.73 0.04
N GLY A 57 8.34 6.31 0.49
CA GLY A 57 8.31 7.60 1.21
C GLY A 57 9.13 7.59 2.52
N ARG A 58 9.24 6.44 3.21
CA ARG A 58 10.10 6.31 4.40
C ARG A 58 11.59 6.58 4.14
N TYR A 59 12.04 6.51 2.89
CA TYR A 59 13.42 6.86 2.54
C TYR A 59 13.65 8.39 2.57
N LEU A 60 12.58 9.20 2.46
CA LEU A 60 12.65 10.67 2.49
C LEU A 60 12.75 11.22 3.92
N ASP A 61 12.17 10.55 4.92
CA ASP A 61 12.31 10.92 6.33
C ASP A 61 13.78 10.87 6.79
N GLY A 62 14.56 9.91 6.27
CA GLY A 62 16.00 9.82 6.53
C GLY A 62 16.85 10.85 5.76
N LEU A 63 16.27 11.53 4.78
CA LEU A 63 16.93 12.58 3.99
C LEU A 63 16.53 14.00 4.43
N GLY A 64 15.63 14.13 5.41
CA GLY A 64 15.19 15.41 5.95
C GLY A 64 14.47 16.30 4.93
N LEU A 65 13.79 15.69 3.96
CA LEU A 65 13.05 16.42 2.91
C LEU A 65 11.54 16.55 3.20
N LEU A 66 11.13 16.24 4.43
CA LEU A 66 9.82 16.57 5.01
C LEU A 66 10.01 17.05 6.45
#